data_AF-A0AAN9V602-F1
#
_entry.id   AF-A0AAN9V602-F1
#
_cell.length_a   1.000
_cell.length_b   1.000
_cell.length_c   1.000
_cell.angle_alpha   90.00
_cell.angle_beta   90.00
_cell.angle_gamma   90.00
#
_symmetry.space_group_name_H-M   'P 1'
#
loop_
_entity.id
_entity.type
_entity.pdbx_description
1 polymer ?
#
loop_
_entity_poly.entity_id
_entity_poly.type
_entity_poly.pdbx_seq_one_letter_code
_entity_poly.pdbx_strand_id
1 'polypeptide(L)' 'MSYGRPPPRIDGMISLKVGNLTYRTTSEDLRRVFEKFGTLGDVYIPKDRYSRESRGFAFVRLVNSMLV' A
#
# COMPACT_ATOMS: atom_id res chain seq x y z
N MET A 1 17.36 3.88 4.75
CA MET A 1 15.93 3.98 5.14
C MET A 1 15.27 2.64 4.82
N SER A 2 15.35 1.68 5.74
CA SER A 2 14.91 0.30 5.48
C SER A 2 13.53 0.09 6.08
N TYR A 3 12.51 0.19 5.24
CA TYR A 3 11.15 -0.21 5.58
C TYR A 3 11.15 -1.72 5.80
N GLY A 4 10.87 -2.14 7.04
CA GLY A 4 11.27 -3.43 7.62
C GLY A 4 10.71 -4.72 7.01
N ARG A 5 10.14 -4.69 5.80
CA ARG A 5 9.88 -5.89 4.99
C ARG A 5 10.17 -5.57 3.53
N PRO A 6 10.97 -6.36 2.82
CA PRO A 6 10.98 -6.29 1.37
C PRO A 6 9.55 -6.52 0.87
N PRO A 7 9.13 -5.84 -0.22
CA PRO A 7 7.92 -6.19 -0.92
C PRO A 7 7.77 -7.71 -1.06
N PRO A 8 6.61 -8.34 -0.75
CA PRO A 8 6.30 -9.64 -1.33
C PRO A 8 6.48 -9.58 -2.86
N ARG A 9 6.78 -10.71 -3.52
CA ARG A 9 7.02 -10.78 -4.97
C ARG A 9 5.90 -10.03 -5.70
N ILE A 10 6.22 -8.86 -6.23
CA ILE A 10 5.31 -7.97 -6.99
C ILE A 10 5.35 -8.25 -8.49
N ASP A 11 5.90 -9.39 -8.89
CA ASP A 11 5.99 -9.79 -10.29
C ASP A 11 4.56 -9.90 -10.84
N GLY A 12 4.21 -9.04 -11.80
CA GLY A 12 2.84 -8.92 -12.33
C GLY A 12 1.86 -8.07 -11.50
N MET A 13 2.33 -7.25 -10.55
CA MET A 13 1.47 -6.33 -9.79
C MET A 13 1.79 -4.86 -10.08
N ILE A 14 0.77 -4.01 -10.05
CA ILE A 14 0.90 -2.57 -10.19
C ILE A 14 1.01 -1.95 -8.79
N SER A 15 2.12 -1.27 -8.50
CA SER A 15 2.33 -0.59 -7.21
C SER A 15 2.06 0.90 -7.31
N LEU A 16 1.02 1.36 -6.63
CA LEU A 16 0.60 2.76 -6.54
C LEU A 16 1.13 3.37 -5.24
N LYS A 17 1.85 4.49 -5.33
CA LYS A 17 2.21 5.31 -4.17
C LYS A 17 1.12 6.34 -3.92
N VAL A 18 0.47 6.25 -2.77
CA VAL A 18 -0.59 7.16 -2.35
C VAL A 18 -0.03 8.09 -1.27
N GLY A 19 0.12 9.38 -1.58
CA GLY A 19 0.61 10.39 -0.66
C GLY A 19 -0.50 11.19 0.02
N ASN A 20 -0.09 12.15 0.85
CA ASN A 20 -0.99 13.09 1.52
C ASN A 20 -2.07 12.41 2.39
N LEU A 21 -1.72 11.27 2.99
CA LEU A 21 -2.60 10.54 3.87
C LEU A 21 -2.55 11.12 5.28
N THR A 22 -3.71 11.16 5.93
CA THR A 22 -3.78 11.53 7.34
C THR A 22 -3.14 10.43 8.20
N TYR A 23 -2.65 10.78 9.39
CA TYR A 23 -2.10 9.79 10.34
C TYR A 23 -3.13 8.73 10.79
N ARG A 24 -4.42 9.03 10.65
CA ARG A 24 -5.53 8.13 10.96
C ARG A 24 -5.85 7.14 9.84
N THR A 25 -5.36 7.36 8.62
CA THR A 25 -5.65 6.50 7.48
C THR A 25 -5.11 5.09 7.75
N THR A 26 -6.00 4.11 7.69
CA THR A 26 -5.66 2.71 7.89
C THR A 26 -5.49 1.98 6.57
N SER A 27 -4.90 0.79 6.63
CA SER A 27 -4.84 -0.10 5.47
C SER A 27 -6.23 -0.51 4.98
N GLU A 28 -7.22 -0.61 5.87
CA GLU A 28 -8.61 -0.93 5.53
C GLU A 28 -9.30 0.20 4.76
N ASP A 29 -9.08 1.46 5.13
CA ASP A 29 -9.59 2.61 4.36
C ASP A 29 -9.08 2.57 2.92
N LEU A 30 -7.78 2.36 2.75
CA LEU A 30 -7.18 2.21 1.43
C LEU A 30 -7.74 0.98 0.71
N ARG A 31 -7.94 -0.13 1.42
CA ARG A 31 -8.53 -1.33 0.82
C ARG A 31 -9.92 -1.05 0.27
N ARG A 32 -10.79 -0.40 1.05
CA ARG A 32 -12.16 -0.04 0.66
C ARG A 32 -12.22 0.92 -0.51
N VAL A 33 -11.28 1.86 -0.58
CA VAL A 33 -11.23 2.83 -1.69
C VAL A 33 -10.71 2.19 -2.96
N PHE A 34 -9.72 1.29 -2.86
CA PHE A 34 -9.03 0.73 -4.01
C PHE A 34 -9.63 -0.59 -4.53
N GLU A 35 -10.45 -1.29 -3.75
CA GLU A 35 -11.12 -2.54 -4.20
C GLU A 35 -12.01 -2.34 -5.42
N LYS A 36 -12.59 -1.14 -5.58
CA LYS A 36 -13.42 -0.79 -6.74
C LYS A 36 -12.66 -0.68 -8.06
N PHE A 37 -11.34 -0.51 -8.01
CA PHE A 37 -10.48 -0.40 -9.19
C PHE A 37 -9.86 -1.74 -9.60
N GLY A 38 -10.05 -2.79 -8.81
CA GLY A 38 -9.56 -4.12 -9.09
C GLY A 38 -9.12 -4.88 -7.84
N THR A 39 -8.62 -6.09 -8.07
CA THR A 39 -8.16 -6.97 -6.99
C THR A 39 -6.94 -6.40 -6.29
N LEU A 40 -7.05 -6.17 -4.98
CA LEU A 40 -5.95 -5.71 -4.15
C LEU A 40 -5.03 -6.86 -3.75
N GLY A 41 -3.75 -6.74 -4.10
CA GLY A 41 -2.71 -7.67 -3.69
C GLY A 41 -2.21 -7.38 -2.28
N ASP A 42 -1.76 -6.15 -2.02
CA ASP A 42 -1.14 -5.78 -0.74
C ASP A 42 -1.23 -4.26 -0.47
N VAL A 43 -1.31 -3.88 0.81
CA VAL A 43 -1.34 -2.48 1.24
C VAL A 43 -0.30 -2.28 2.34
N TYR A 44 0.70 -1.45 2.07
CA TYR A 44 1.78 -1.16 2.98
C TYR A 44 1.78 0.32 3.38
N ILE A 45 1.63 0.59 4.67
CA ILE A 45 1.75 1.94 5.25
C ILE A 45 3.06 1.99 6.04
N PRO A 46 4.09 2.68 5.52
CA PRO A 46 5.30 2.91 6.26
C PRO A 46 5.04 3.71 7.52
N LYS A 47 5.49 3.17 8.65
CA LYS A 47 5.46 3.83 9.94
C LYS A 47 6.86 4.18 10.38
N ASP A 48 7.00 5.29 11.09
CA ASP A 48 8.25 5.64 11.75
C ASP A 48 8.62 4.56 12.78
N ARG A 49 9.91 4.20 12.85
CA ARG A 49 10.36 3.10 13.70
C ARG A 49 10.28 3.44 15.20
N TYR A 50 10.39 4.72 15.55
CA TYR A 50 10.41 5.20 16.93
C TYR A 50 9.01 5.64 17.36
N SER A 51 8.37 6.52 16.59
CA SER A 51 7.04 7.04 16.93
C SER A 51 5.91 6.04 16.62
N ARG A 52 6.14 5.06 15.74
CA ARG A 52 5.10 4.18 15.15
C ARG A 52 4.00 4.92 14.39
N GLU A 53 4.20 6.20 14.13
CA GLU A 53 3.27 7.04 13.37
C GLU A 53 3.43 6.82 11.86
N SER A 54 2.32 6.90 11.13
CA SER A 54 2.32 6.82 9.67
C SER A 54 3.10 7.98 9.06
N ARG A 55 3.89 7.73 8.02
CA ARG A 55 4.67 8.80 7.35
C ARG A 55 3.85 9.66 6.37
N GLY A 56 2.51 9.59 6.42
CA GLY A 56 1.61 10.32 5.54
C GLY A 56 1.54 9.78 4.11
N PHE A 57 1.99 8.55 3.87
CA PHE A 57 1.85 7.89 2.57
C PHE A 57 1.72 6.37 2.72
N ALA A 58 1.23 5.72 1.68
CA ALA A 58 1.07 4.28 1.58
C ALA A 58 1.45 3.78 0.19
N PHE A 59 1.73 2.48 0.10
CA PHE A 59 1.85 1.76 -1.15
C PHE A 59 0.68 0.78 -1.26
N VAL A 60 -0.08 0.90 -2.34
CA VAL A 60 -1.20 0.03 -2.67
C VAL A 60 -0.82 -0.77 -3.89
N ARG A 61 -0.89 -2.10 -3.78
CA ARG A 61 -0.57 -3.01 -4.89
C ARG A 61 -1.84 -3.62 -5.40
N LEU A 62 -2.08 -3.42 -6.69
CA LEU A 62 -3.18 -4.03 -7.41
C LEU A 62 -2.64 -5.21 -8.21
N VAL A 63 -3.39 -6.30 -8.22
CA VAL A 63 -3.13 -7.43 -9.12
C VAL A 63 -3.42 -6.93 -10.52
N ASN A 64 -2.42 -7.00 -11.40
CA ASN A 64 -2.66 -6.71 -12.80
C ASN A 64 -3.44 -7.89 -13.39
N SER A 65 -4.75 -7.74 -13.54
CA SER A 65 -5.57 -8.70 -14.29
C SER A 65 -5.46 -8.45 -15.80
N MET A 66 -4.24 -8.25 -16.29
CA MET A 66 -3.90 -8.39 -17.71
C MET A 66 -2.88 -9.52 -17.81
N LEU A 67 -3.36 -10.73 -17.58
CA LEU A 67 -2.82 -11.90 -18.26
C LEU A 67 -4.00 -12.44 -19.09
N VAL A 68 -3.88 -12.18 -20.39
CA VAL A 68 -4.74 -12.52 -21.54
C VAL A 68 -6.08 -11.80 -21.68
#